data_AF-A0A9N9X795-F1
#
_entry.id   AF-A0A9N9X795-F1
#
_cell.length_a   1.000
_cell.length_b   1.000
_cell.length_c   1.000
_cell.angle_alpha   90.00
_cell.angle_beta   90.00
_cell.angle_gamma   90.00
#
_symmetry.space_group_name_H-M   'P 1'
#
loop_
_entity.id
_entity.type
_entity.pdbx_description
1 polymer ?
#
loop_
_entity_poly.entity_id
_entity_poly.type
_entity_poly.pdbx_seq_one_letter_code
_entity_poly.pdbx_strand_id
1 'polypeptide(L)'
;MQTSVLKVLIDISSANCDSDKVKYSENALKLFWELPRDEYFQEIKYDSFKGAIEKQWKQFCHCYEDYQKDSVKNITFHVFNNVFFVTNQRERFQAWESIVNYAYDSLVQYLAQSKLHSLIMTKPEYKSLVRDLLPFVKLNVALKSLELPSKNTITLKSMLQELNEHIVSPVLSREDCYEIIAAKLGTNDVDLISFEVDYLDSSMGFMGEYAKLKILVCRFQKEETHKFFIKLVPQVIDELRGGWLKISVRKEAELYLRFIALARKLGFEKVSKFAPECYLQSQSFLAFEDAAVDNYQSPPLVDLDYKHLSIAFKEMAKLHSTSLLVEHKLATLTGTKKTLDKYFPEMLTEMFIHDSSDPFTACNLRSMQKEAARFPEIVKDMSMEEFQNRIKTHVYSKIYSGFRKSKKYVNVICNGDVWWKNMMFKWDGNKNPTACYLIDFQMCRYVPPALELLVLTQVCTNIETRQKYLPKLLDEYYNHVKTNLEQYEVNIEEVFPYNDFISSVDELKPCAVYIATQNRSVIFIPSERLEKMKSSPEEALHFYTVEKEYLYDEVWNQMPLHRIREDFQELYWLCLKD
;
A
#
# COMPACT_ATOMS: atom_id res chain seq x y z
N MET A 1 5.34 29.92 -20.74
CA MET A 1 4.30 29.23 -19.94
C MET A 1 4.07 29.83 -18.55
N GLN A 2 5.08 30.35 -17.82
CA GLN A 2 4.85 30.92 -16.48
C GLN A 2 3.90 32.15 -16.46
N THR A 3 3.84 32.96 -17.53
CA THR A 3 3.09 34.23 -17.54
C THR A 3 1.60 34.10 -17.87
N SER A 4 1.16 33.04 -18.56
CA SER A 4 -0.26 32.84 -18.91
C SER A 4 -1.04 32.18 -17.78
N VAL A 5 -0.42 31.20 -17.09
CA VAL A 5 -0.98 30.56 -15.90
C VAL A 5 -1.14 31.59 -14.77
N LEU A 6 -0.16 32.47 -14.55
CA LEU A 6 -0.27 33.58 -13.58
C LEU A 6 -1.45 34.52 -13.85
N LYS A 7 -1.82 34.74 -15.11
CA LYS A 7 -2.97 35.59 -15.49
C LYS A 7 -4.31 34.93 -15.16
N VAL A 8 -4.41 33.61 -15.36
CA VAL A 8 -5.60 32.81 -15.04
C VAL A 8 -5.91 32.78 -13.54
N LEU A 9 -4.88 32.89 -12.69
CA LEU A 9 -5.03 32.88 -11.23
C LEU A 9 -5.42 34.25 -10.64
N ILE A 10 -5.17 35.35 -11.35
CA ILE A 10 -5.61 36.70 -10.96
C ILE A 10 -7.12 36.89 -11.21
N ASP A 11 -7.72 36.16 -12.16
CA ASP A 11 -9.16 36.24 -12.46
C ASP A 11 -10.07 35.52 -11.45
N ILE A 12 -9.51 34.79 -10.46
CA ILE A 12 -10.25 34.08 -9.40
C ILE A 12 -11.15 35.04 -8.59
N SER A 13 -10.86 36.34 -8.57
CA SER A 13 -11.69 37.35 -7.91
C SER A 13 -12.96 37.77 -8.69
N SER A 14 -13.24 37.19 -9.88
CA SER A 14 -14.32 37.67 -10.77
C SER A 14 -15.39 36.64 -11.13
N ALA A 15 -15.27 35.38 -10.70
CA ALA A 15 -16.19 34.31 -11.07
C ALA A 15 -17.47 34.30 -10.19
N ASN A 16 -18.37 35.24 -10.44
CA ASN A 16 -19.78 35.08 -10.06
C ASN A 16 -20.40 33.91 -10.85
N CYS A 17 -21.01 32.98 -10.13
CA CYS A 17 -21.65 31.79 -10.66
C CYS A 17 -23.18 31.93 -10.58
N ASP A 18 -23.80 32.29 -11.71
CA ASP A 18 -25.27 32.38 -11.87
C ASP A 18 -25.90 30.99 -12.14
N SER A 19 -27.12 30.80 -11.63
CA SER A 19 -27.97 29.62 -11.84
C SER A 19 -28.35 29.38 -13.30
N ASP A 20 -28.26 30.41 -14.16
CA ASP A 20 -28.53 30.30 -15.59
C ASP A 20 -27.55 29.39 -16.35
N LYS A 21 -26.30 29.21 -15.86
CA LYS A 21 -25.29 28.36 -16.52
C LYS A 21 -25.64 26.87 -16.55
N VAL A 22 -26.49 26.39 -15.63
CA VAL A 22 -26.94 24.98 -15.61
C VAL A 22 -27.90 24.68 -16.78
N LYS A 23 -28.71 25.67 -17.21
CA LYS A 23 -29.60 25.50 -18.38
C LYS A 23 -28.85 25.51 -19.72
N TYR A 24 -27.76 26.29 -19.83
CA TYR A 24 -26.90 26.27 -21.03
C TYR A 24 -26.24 24.90 -21.23
N SER A 25 -25.80 24.28 -20.14
CA SER A 25 -25.12 22.98 -20.18
C SER A 25 -26.04 21.79 -20.51
N GLU A 26 -27.35 21.84 -20.21
CA GLU A 26 -28.30 20.82 -20.73
C GLU A 26 -28.44 20.87 -22.26
N ASN A 27 -28.42 22.07 -22.84
CA ASN A 27 -28.44 22.22 -24.30
C ASN A 27 -27.10 21.78 -24.91
N ALA A 28 -25.97 22.10 -24.28
CA ALA A 28 -24.67 21.58 -24.68
C ALA A 28 -24.61 20.05 -24.61
N LEU A 29 -25.24 19.42 -23.61
CA LEU A 29 -25.31 17.96 -23.51
C LEU A 29 -26.13 17.33 -24.64
N LYS A 30 -27.20 18.00 -25.10
CA LYS A 30 -27.93 17.57 -26.32
C LYS A 30 -27.02 17.66 -27.55
N LEU A 31 -26.37 18.81 -27.75
CA LEU A 31 -25.41 19.02 -28.86
C LEU A 31 -24.25 18.02 -28.83
N PHE A 32 -23.80 17.62 -27.65
CA PHE A 32 -22.76 16.63 -27.44
C PHE A 32 -23.13 15.27 -28.06
N TRP A 33 -24.39 14.87 -27.97
CA TRP A 33 -24.90 13.63 -28.57
C TRP A 33 -25.29 13.75 -30.04
N GLU A 34 -25.31 14.96 -30.60
CA GLU A 34 -25.51 15.22 -32.03
C GLU A 34 -24.18 15.21 -32.82
N LEU A 35 -23.03 15.10 -32.15
CA LEU A 35 -21.72 15.02 -32.78
C LEU A 35 -21.61 13.79 -33.71
N PRO A 36 -20.96 13.91 -34.89
CA PRO A 36 -20.75 12.78 -35.80
C PRO A 36 -20.00 11.62 -35.14
N ARG A 37 -20.61 10.44 -35.14
CA ARG A 37 -20.05 9.24 -34.48
C ARG A 37 -18.70 8.85 -35.04
N ASP A 38 -18.57 8.83 -36.37
CA ASP A 38 -17.36 8.40 -37.06
C ASP A 38 -16.17 9.35 -36.85
N GLU A 39 -16.42 10.61 -36.45
CA GLU A 39 -15.37 11.60 -36.24
C GLU A 39 -14.94 11.73 -34.77
N TYR A 40 -15.90 11.65 -33.83
CA TYR A 40 -15.66 11.95 -32.41
C TYR A 40 -15.66 10.73 -31.50
N PHE A 41 -16.23 9.60 -31.94
CA PHE A 41 -16.46 8.42 -31.11
C PHE A 41 -15.92 7.13 -31.72
N GLN A 42 -15.02 7.20 -32.72
CA GLN A 42 -14.54 6.06 -33.48
C GLN A 42 -13.95 4.93 -32.60
N GLU A 43 -13.24 5.28 -31.53
CA GLU A 43 -12.61 4.34 -30.59
C GLU A 43 -13.37 4.23 -29.26
N ILE A 44 -14.59 4.77 -29.19
CA ILE A 44 -15.40 4.85 -27.97
C ILE A 44 -16.60 3.91 -28.10
N LYS A 45 -16.83 3.08 -27.07
CA LYS A 45 -18.05 2.27 -26.95
C LYS A 45 -19.25 3.18 -26.62
N TYR A 46 -19.85 3.74 -27.68
CA TYR A 46 -20.79 4.86 -27.60
C TYR A 46 -21.91 4.70 -26.56
N ASP A 47 -22.65 3.59 -26.57
CA ASP A 47 -23.81 3.45 -25.66
C ASP A 47 -23.41 3.36 -24.18
N SER A 48 -22.32 2.65 -23.88
CA SER A 48 -21.73 2.58 -22.53
C SER A 48 -21.21 3.94 -22.09
N PHE A 49 -20.50 4.64 -22.99
CA PHE A 49 -19.96 5.96 -22.75
C PHE A 49 -21.09 6.97 -22.48
N LYS A 50 -22.12 6.97 -23.33
CA LYS A 50 -23.30 7.82 -23.18
C LYS A 50 -24.00 7.62 -21.84
N GLY A 51 -24.30 6.38 -21.48
CA GLY A 51 -24.92 6.06 -20.19
C GLY A 51 -24.10 6.52 -18.99
N ALA A 52 -22.77 6.36 -19.07
CA ALA A 52 -21.86 6.79 -18.01
C ALA A 52 -21.79 8.32 -17.89
N ILE A 53 -21.66 9.06 -19.00
CA ILE A 53 -21.67 10.52 -18.99
C ILE A 53 -23.00 11.08 -18.50
N GLU A 54 -24.14 10.54 -18.94
CA GLU A 54 -25.44 10.99 -18.45
C GLU A 54 -25.61 10.75 -16.95
N LYS A 55 -25.10 9.62 -16.43
CA LYS A 55 -25.07 9.35 -14.99
C LYS A 55 -24.17 10.34 -14.24
N GLN A 56 -22.97 10.57 -14.75
CA GLN A 56 -22.01 11.49 -14.15
C GLN A 56 -22.51 12.94 -14.18
N TRP A 57 -23.18 13.34 -15.27
CA TRP A 57 -23.85 14.63 -15.39
C TRP A 57 -24.96 14.78 -14.34
N LYS A 58 -25.82 13.77 -14.17
CA LYS A 58 -26.84 13.79 -13.11
C LYS A 58 -26.23 13.89 -11.71
N GLN A 59 -25.14 13.15 -11.44
CA GLN A 59 -24.40 13.26 -10.19
C GLN A 59 -23.83 14.67 -9.99
N PHE A 60 -23.22 15.23 -11.04
CA PHE A 60 -22.73 16.61 -11.03
C PHE A 60 -23.85 17.58 -10.68
N CYS A 61 -24.98 17.54 -11.41
CA CYS A 61 -26.13 18.41 -11.15
C CYS A 61 -26.68 18.25 -9.73
N HIS A 62 -26.77 17.02 -9.23
CA HIS A 62 -27.27 16.75 -7.88
C HIS A 62 -26.34 17.29 -6.79
N CYS A 63 -25.02 17.09 -6.95
CA CYS A 63 -24.02 17.54 -6.00
C CYS A 63 -23.60 19.01 -6.20
N TYR A 64 -24.04 19.65 -7.29
CA TYR A 64 -23.59 20.99 -7.68
C TYR A 64 -23.87 22.03 -6.60
N GLU A 65 -25.01 21.95 -5.92
CA GLU A 65 -25.34 22.86 -4.82
C GLU A 65 -24.39 22.71 -3.63
N ASP A 66 -23.95 21.49 -3.33
CA ASP A 66 -23.01 21.24 -2.23
C ASP A 66 -21.58 21.67 -2.62
N TYR A 67 -21.19 21.49 -3.88
CA TYR A 67 -19.93 22.03 -4.41
C TYR A 67 -19.89 23.55 -4.37
N GLN A 68 -21.00 24.23 -4.67
CA GLN A 68 -21.03 25.69 -4.63
C GLN A 68 -20.98 26.25 -3.20
N LYS A 69 -21.52 25.52 -2.21
CA LYS A 69 -21.45 25.89 -0.80
C LYS A 69 -20.04 25.71 -0.20
N ASP A 70 -19.26 24.78 -0.74
CA ASP A 70 -17.87 24.56 -0.34
C ASP A 70 -16.93 25.48 -1.12
N SER A 71 -16.49 26.57 -0.48
CA SER A 71 -15.61 27.57 -1.08
C SER A 71 -14.34 26.97 -1.69
N VAL A 72 -13.75 25.95 -1.05
CA VAL A 72 -12.50 25.35 -1.52
C VAL A 72 -12.75 24.53 -2.79
N LYS A 73 -13.80 23.69 -2.79
CA LYS A 73 -14.14 22.90 -3.97
C LYS A 73 -14.54 23.78 -5.14
N ASN A 74 -15.32 24.82 -4.89
CA ASN A 74 -15.78 25.76 -5.91
C ASN A 74 -14.59 26.47 -6.59
N ILE A 75 -13.69 27.07 -5.80
CA ILE A 75 -12.47 27.73 -6.32
C ILE A 75 -11.62 26.73 -7.11
N THR A 76 -11.38 25.54 -6.55
CA THR A 76 -10.56 24.50 -7.18
C THR A 76 -11.15 24.07 -8.53
N PHE A 77 -12.46 23.81 -8.58
CA PHE A 77 -13.15 23.45 -9.82
C PHE A 77 -12.95 24.53 -10.89
N HIS A 78 -13.14 25.81 -10.55
CA HIS A 78 -12.96 26.91 -11.52
C HIS A 78 -11.53 27.05 -12.01
N VAL A 79 -10.54 26.94 -11.12
CA VAL A 79 -9.12 26.98 -11.48
C VAL A 79 -8.80 25.89 -12.50
N PHE A 80 -9.15 24.63 -12.20
CA PHE A 80 -8.84 23.52 -13.10
C PHE A 80 -9.66 23.54 -14.39
N ASN A 81 -10.89 24.05 -14.37
CA ASN A 81 -11.64 24.31 -15.61
C ASN A 81 -10.90 25.26 -16.55
N ASN A 82 -10.41 26.38 -16.03
CA ASN A 82 -9.66 27.33 -16.85
C ASN A 82 -8.36 26.73 -17.35
N VAL A 83 -7.62 26.03 -16.48
CA VAL A 83 -6.39 25.31 -16.87
C VAL A 83 -6.67 24.33 -18.01
N PHE A 84 -7.65 23.45 -17.88
CA PHE A 84 -7.96 22.44 -18.90
C PHE A 84 -8.50 23.05 -20.20
N PHE A 85 -9.20 24.20 -20.11
CA PHE A 85 -9.72 24.89 -21.28
C PHE A 85 -8.63 25.57 -22.12
N VAL A 86 -7.57 26.09 -21.48
CA VAL A 86 -6.49 26.84 -22.15
C VAL A 86 -5.22 26.03 -22.40
N THR A 87 -5.18 24.75 -22.01
CA THR A 87 -4.02 23.87 -22.18
C THR A 87 -4.36 22.60 -22.94
N ASN A 88 -3.36 22.00 -23.58
CA ASN A 88 -3.44 20.65 -24.13
C ASN A 88 -2.85 19.58 -23.17
N GLN A 89 -2.96 18.31 -23.54
CA GLN A 89 -2.47 17.17 -22.74
C GLN A 89 -0.96 17.23 -22.45
N ARG A 90 -0.15 17.57 -23.45
CA ARG A 90 1.31 17.65 -23.31
C ARG A 90 1.71 18.76 -22.36
N GLU A 91 1.11 19.93 -22.50
CA GLU A 91 1.32 21.07 -21.62
C GLU A 91 0.96 20.73 -20.17
N ARG A 92 -0.18 20.02 -19.97
CA ARG A 92 -0.56 19.54 -18.65
C ARG A 92 0.44 18.55 -18.10
N PHE A 93 0.90 17.56 -18.86
CA PHE A 93 1.91 16.62 -18.38
C PHE A 93 3.19 17.34 -17.94
N GLN A 94 3.77 18.15 -18.83
CA GLN A 94 5.02 18.87 -18.56
C GLN A 94 4.94 19.82 -17.35
N ALA A 95 3.75 20.30 -17.00
CA ALA A 95 3.57 21.26 -15.91
C ALA A 95 2.70 20.76 -14.75
N TRP A 96 2.26 19.50 -14.74
CA TRP A 96 1.19 19.02 -13.84
C TRP A 96 1.48 19.31 -12.37
N GLU A 97 2.65 18.86 -11.89
CA GLU A 97 3.05 19.07 -10.51
C GLU A 97 3.18 20.57 -10.17
N SER A 98 3.72 21.37 -11.10
CA SER A 98 3.85 22.81 -10.91
C SER A 98 2.48 23.51 -10.84
N ILE A 99 1.54 23.12 -11.69
CA ILE A 99 0.16 23.63 -11.73
C ILE A 99 -0.53 23.34 -10.40
N VAL A 100 -0.52 22.08 -9.96
CA VAL A 100 -1.20 21.65 -8.73
C VAL A 100 -0.57 22.31 -7.50
N ASN A 101 0.77 22.37 -7.43
CA ASN A 101 1.47 23.01 -6.32
C ASN A 101 1.16 24.50 -6.24
N TYR A 102 1.22 25.21 -7.38
CA TYR A 102 0.94 26.64 -7.40
C TYR A 102 -0.53 26.93 -7.04
N ALA A 103 -1.47 26.13 -7.55
CA ALA A 103 -2.89 26.27 -7.23
C ALA A 103 -3.14 26.07 -5.72
N TYR A 104 -2.48 25.08 -5.11
CA TYR A 104 -2.53 24.87 -3.66
C TYR A 104 -1.95 26.07 -2.89
N ASP A 105 -0.72 26.50 -3.19
CA ASP A 105 -0.06 27.58 -2.48
C ASP A 105 -0.86 28.90 -2.59
N SER A 106 -1.42 29.16 -3.77
CA SER A 106 -2.28 30.34 -4.02
C SER A 106 -3.59 30.27 -3.24
N LEU A 107 -4.24 29.10 -3.19
CA LEU A 107 -5.45 28.89 -2.42
C LEU A 107 -5.18 29.11 -0.92
N VAL A 108 -4.10 28.52 -0.39
CA VAL A 108 -3.71 28.69 1.02
C VAL A 108 -3.45 30.14 1.35
N GLN A 109 -2.72 30.86 0.48
CA GLN A 109 -2.44 32.28 0.64
C GLN A 109 -3.75 33.10 0.67
N TYR A 110 -4.65 32.85 -0.28
CA TYR A 110 -5.96 33.52 -0.33
C TYR A 110 -6.78 33.27 0.94
N LEU A 111 -6.94 32.01 1.35
CA LEU A 111 -7.69 31.65 2.56
C LEU A 111 -7.09 32.27 3.82
N ALA A 112 -5.76 32.32 3.91
CA ALA A 112 -5.07 32.96 5.02
C ALA A 112 -5.30 34.48 5.05
N GLN A 113 -5.22 35.16 3.90
CA GLN A 113 -5.49 36.61 3.79
C GLN A 113 -6.95 36.95 4.09
N SER A 114 -7.87 36.09 3.69
CA SER A 114 -9.31 36.20 3.95
C SER A 114 -9.73 35.74 5.35
N LYS A 115 -8.77 35.34 6.23
CA LYS A 115 -9.02 34.85 7.59
C LYS A 115 -9.91 33.59 7.66
N LEU A 116 -9.89 32.76 6.63
CA LEU A 116 -10.64 31.50 6.50
C LEU A 116 -9.76 30.28 6.84
N HIS A 117 -9.00 30.38 7.94
CA HIS A 117 -7.99 29.37 8.30
C HIS A 117 -8.55 27.96 8.49
N SER A 118 -9.81 27.83 8.92
CA SER A 118 -10.48 26.54 9.13
C SER A 118 -10.73 25.76 7.84
N LEU A 119 -10.61 26.40 6.67
CA LEU A 119 -10.80 25.78 5.36
C LEU A 119 -9.47 25.31 4.74
N ILE A 120 -8.34 25.59 5.36
CA ILE A 120 -7.02 25.22 4.82
C ILE A 120 -6.85 23.70 4.96
N MET A 121 -6.88 23.02 3.82
CA MET A 121 -6.57 21.60 3.70
C MET A 121 -5.05 21.38 3.67
N THR A 122 -4.60 20.18 4.02
CA THR A 122 -3.23 19.75 3.74
C THR A 122 -3.03 19.55 2.25
N LYS A 123 -1.78 19.63 1.78
CA LYS A 123 -1.44 19.42 0.36
C LYS A 123 -1.89 18.05 -0.19
N PRO A 124 -1.74 16.92 0.53
CA PRO A 124 -2.29 15.63 0.09
C PRO A 124 -3.82 15.62 -0.03
N GLU A 125 -4.52 16.25 0.91
CA GLU A 125 -5.99 16.38 0.84
C GLU A 125 -6.42 17.21 -0.38
N TYR A 126 -5.71 18.30 -0.66
CA TYR A 126 -5.95 19.11 -1.85
C TYR A 126 -5.69 18.35 -3.15
N LYS A 127 -4.57 17.59 -3.25
CA LYS A 127 -4.30 16.72 -4.40
C LYS A 127 -5.45 15.72 -4.63
N SER A 128 -5.96 15.12 -3.56
CA SER A 128 -7.12 14.22 -3.63
C SER A 128 -8.37 14.94 -4.13
N LEU A 129 -8.65 16.14 -3.63
CA LEU A 129 -9.76 16.95 -4.09
C LEU A 129 -9.66 17.26 -5.59
N VAL A 130 -8.48 17.67 -6.08
CA VAL A 130 -8.25 17.94 -7.50
C VAL A 130 -8.60 16.71 -8.32
N ARG A 131 -8.08 15.55 -7.92
CA ARG A 131 -8.33 14.26 -8.58
C ARG A 131 -9.82 13.92 -8.62
N ASP A 132 -10.57 14.12 -7.53
CA ASP A 132 -12.00 13.85 -7.47
C ASP A 132 -12.82 14.81 -8.38
N LEU A 133 -12.33 16.03 -8.57
CA LEU A 133 -12.96 17.04 -9.43
C LEU A 133 -12.64 16.85 -10.92
N LEU A 134 -11.52 16.21 -11.28
CA LEU A 134 -11.05 16.09 -12.65
C LEU A 134 -12.09 15.55 -13.64
N PRO A 135 -12.86 14.47 -13.33
CA PRO A 135 -13.89 13.98 -14.24
C PRO A 135 -14.95 15.04 -14.57
N PHE A 136 -15.34 15.86 -13.58
CA PHE A 136 -16.31 16.94 -13.75
C PHE A 136 -15.72 18.13 -14.51
N VAL A 137 -14.45 18.46 -14.24
CA VAL A 137 -13.70 19.49 -14.97
C VAL A 137 -13.65 19.14 -16.46
N LYS A 138 -13.27 17.91 -16.80
CA LYS A 138 -13.17 17.44 -18.18
C LYS A 138 -14.52 17.48 -18.90
N LEU A 139 -15.58 17.04 -18.23
CA LEU A 139 -16.95 17.12 -18.77
C LEU A 139 -17.37 18.57 -19.05
N ASN A 140 -17.16 19.47 -18.09
CA ASN A 140 -17.55 20.87 -18.25
C ASN A 140 -16.74 21.57 -19.35
N VAL A 141 -15.44 21.27 -19.49
CA VAL A 141 -14.60 21.79 -20.59
C VAL A 141 -15.05 21.26 -21.95
N ALA A 142 -15.46 19.99 -22.03
CA ALA A 142 -16.01 19.42 -23.26
C ALA A 142 -17.33 20.11 -23.66
N LEU A 143 -18.25 20.29 -22.71
CA LEU A 143 -19.52 20.98 -22.94
C LEU A 143 -19.32 22.45 -23.37
N LYS A 144 -18.47 23.20 -22.67
CA LYS A 144 -18.13 24.59 -23.04
C LYS A 144 -17.52 24.69 -24.43
N SER A 145 -16.72 23.70 -24.85
CA SER A 145 -16.10 23.69 -26.17
C SER A 145 -17.12 23.60 -27.31
N LEU A 146 -18.33 23.09 -27.05
CA LEU A 146 -19.44 23.01 -28.00
C LEU A 146 -20.23 24.32 -28.13
N GLU A 147 -20.24 25.13 -27.07
CA GLU A 147 -20.98 26.39 -27.02
C GLU A 147 -20.22 27.54 -27.71
N LEU A 148 -18.93 27.36 -28.02
CA LEU A 148 -18.12 28.36 -28.71
C LEU A 148 -18.51 28.49 -30.19
N PRO A 149 -18.54 29.71 -30.76
CA PRO A 149 -18.92 29.95 -32.15
C PRO A 149 -18.12 29.16 -33.19
N SER A 150 -16.82 28.94 -32.93
CA SER A 150 -15.92 28.23 -33.85
C SER A 150 -15.71 26.75 -33.51
N LYS A 151 -16.33 26.24 -32.43
CA LYS A 151 -16.08 24.92 -31.81
C LYS A 151 -14.59 24.61 -31.61
N ASN A 152 -14.13 24.46 -30.37
CA ASN A 152 -12.74 24.04 -30.14
C ASN A 152 -12.59 22.52 -30.32
N THR A 153 -12.53 22.07 -31.58
CA THR A 153 -12.52 20.64 -31.94
C THR A 153 -11.35 19.87 -31.35
N ILE A 154 -10.16 20.49 -31.23
CA ILE A 154 -8.97 19.84 -30.65
C ILE A 154 -9.19 19.56 -29.17
N THR A 155 -9.60 20.58 -28.40
CA THR A 155 -9.90 20.42 -26.97
C THR A 155 -11.04 19.42 -26.78
N LEU A 156 -12.11 19.51 -27.58
CA LEU A 156 -13.24 18.59 -27.50
C LEU A 156 -12.81 17.12 -27.71
N LYS A 157 -12.03 16.81 -28.76
CA LYS A 157 -11.52 15.46 -29.00
C LYS A 157 -10.65 14.95 -27.85
N SER A 158 -9.77 15.79 -27.32
CA SER A 158 -8.93 15.42 -26.15
C SER A 158 -9.76 15.14 -24.90
N MET A 159 -10.81 15.93 -24.62
CA MET A 159 -11.67 15.72 -23.46
C MET A 159 -12.53 14.47 -23.61
N LEU A 160 -13.03 14.16 -24.81
CA LEU A 160 -13.76 12.92 -25.08
C LEU A 160 -12.89 11.69 -24.81
N GLN A 161 -11.64 11.71 -25.26
CA GLN A 161 -10.68 10.64 -24.99
C GLN A 161 -10.46 10.48 -23.49
N GLU A 162 -10.15 11.56 -22.76
CA GLU A 162 -9.87 11.48 -21.32
C GLU A 162 -11.09 11.11 -20.47
N LEU A 163 -12.29 11.52 -20.90
CA LEU A 163 -13.55 11.06 -20.29
C LEU A 163 -13.74 9.56 -20.53
N ASN A 164 -13.43 9.06 -21.72
CA ASN A 164 -13.53 7.64 -22.03
C ASN A 164 -12.53 6.82 -21.20
N GLU A 165 -11.30 7.32 -21.05
CA GLU A 165 -10.29 6.74 -20.15
C GLU A 165 -10.81 6.64 -18.72
N HIS A 166 -11.42 7.70 -18.20
CA HIS A 166 -12.03 7.67 -16.86
C HIS A 166 -13.17 6.65 -16.73
N ILE A 167 -14.01 6.51 -17.77
CA ILE A 167 -15.13 5.55 -17.75
C ILE A 167 -14.62 4.11 -17.80
N VAL A 168 -13.59 3.84 -18.62
CA VAL A 168 -12.98 2.51 -18.75
C VAL A 168 -12.13 2.17 -17.53
N SER A 169 -11.52 3.15 -16.88
CA SER A 169 -10.60 2.98 -15.74
C SER A 169 -10.89 4.02 -14.65
N PRO A 170 -11.98 3.87 -13.88
CA PRO A 170 -12.42 4.89 -12.92
C PRO A 170 -11.44 5.12 -11.76
N VAL A 171 -10.53 4.16 -11.53
CA VAL A 171 -9.59 4.19 -10.42
C VAL A 171 -8.28 4.94 -10.75
N LEU A 172 -7.98 5.18 -12.02
CA LEU A 172 -6.75 5.86 -12.44
C LEU A 172 -7.08 6.97 -13.44
N SER A 173 -6.55 8.16 -13.16
CA SER A 173 -6.60 9.29 -14.08
C SER A 173 -5.36 9.33 -14.96
N ARG A 174 -5.48 9.98 -16.11
CA ARG A 174 -4.33 10.30 -16.97
C ARG A 174 -3.29 11.12 -16.22
N GLU A 175 -3.73 11.98 -15.31
CA GLU A 175 -2.88 12.80 -14.45
C GLU A 175 -2.08 11.97 -13.44
N ASP A 176 -2.64 10.88 -12.90
CA ASP A 176 -1.87 9.92 -12.11
C ASP A 176 -0.74 9.30 -12.95
N CYS A 177 -1.03 8.98 -14.22
CA CYS A 177 -0.04 8.43 -15.14
C CYS A 177 1.10 9.43 -15.45
N TYR A 178 0.82 10.74 -15.44
CA TYR A 178 1.84 11.78 -15.52
C TYR A 178 2.82 11.68 -14.35
N GLU A 179 2.31 11.63 -13.12
CA GLU A 179 3.15 11.56 -11.91
C GLU A 179 3.95 10.24 -11.87
N ILE A 180 3.33 9.12 -12.22
CA ILE A 180 3.99 7.79 -12.26
C ILE A 180 5.15 7.77 -13.26
N ILE A 181 4.91 8.22 -14.51
CA ILE A 181 5.95 8.21 -15.55
C ILE A 181 7.06 9.21 -15.25
N ALA A 182 6.70 10.41 -14.79
CA ALA A 182 7.69 11.41 -14.41
C ALA A 182 8.61 10.88 -13.30
N ALA A 183 8.03 10.20 -12.30
CA ALA A 183 8.79 9.57 -11.22
C ALA A 183 9.69 8.43 -11.73
N LYS A 184 9.20 7.57 -12.64
CA LYS A 184 9.99 6.46 -13.21
C LYS A 184 11.15 6.95 -14.08
N LEU A 185 10.90 7.90 -14.98
CA LEU A 185 11.87 8.35 -15.96
C LEU A 185 12.79 9.47 -15.44
N GLY A 186 12.45 10.08 -14.31
CA GLY A 186 13.15 11.25 -13.78
C GLY A 186 13.00 12.50 -14.66
N THR A 187 11.99 12.53 -15.53
CA THR A 187 11.72 13.63 -16.46
C THR A 187 10.25 13.64 -16.87
N ASN A 188 9.72 14.82 -17.14
CA ASN A 188 8.38 15.05 -17.68
C ASN A 188 8.41 15.50 -19.15
N ASP A 189 9.57 15.47 -19.81
CA ASP A 189 9.71 15.76 -21.24
C ASP A 189 9.41 14.51 -22.10
N VAL A 190 8.16 14.08 -22.02
CA VAL A 190 7.65 12.86 -22.64
C VAL A 190 6.21 13.08 -23.08
N ASP A 191 5.81 12.49 -24.19
CA ASP A 191 4.42 12.55 -24.68
C ASP A 191 3.67 11.28 -24.22
N LEU A 192 2.68 11.42 -23.33
CA LEU A 192 1.83 10.29 -22.92
C LEU A 192 0.77 10.03 -24.00
N ILE A 193 0.85 8.86 -24.66
CA ILE A 193 -0.07 8.48 -25.74
C ILE A 193 -1.36 7.93 -25.15
N SER A 194 -1.25 6.85 -24.37
CA SER A 194 -2.40 6.14 -23.78
C SER A 194 -1.97 5.35 -22.55
N PHE A 195 -2.96 4.86 -21.81
CA PHE A 195 -2.75 3.88 -20.76
C PHE A 195 -3.86 2.83 -20.74
N GLU A 196 -3.55 1.66 -20.21
CA GLU A 196 -4.46 0.52 -20.08
C GLU A 196 -4.35 -0.02 -18.66
N VAL A 197 -5.51 -0.30 -18.04
CA VAL A 197 -5.61 -0.94 -16.72
C VAL A 197 -6.23 -2.31 -16.90
N ASP A 198 -5.52 -3.34 -16.47
CA ASP A 198 -5.97 -4.73 -16.46
C ASP A 198 -6.19 -5.16 -15.00
N TYR A 199 -7.47 -5.32 -14.63
CA TYR A 199 -7.85 -5.68 -13.27
C TYR A 199 -7.59 -7.16 -13.01
N LEU A 200 -6.83 -7.44 -11.95
CA LEU A 200 -6.46 -8.79 -11.58
C LEU A 200 -7.57 -9.46 -10.76
N ASP A 201 -7.63 -10.79 -10.85
CA ASP A 201 -8.59 -11.61 -10.10
C ASP A 201 -8.55 -11.29 -8.59
N SER A 202 -9.72 -11.02 -8.01
CA SER A 202 -9.87 -10.63 -6.60
C SER A 202 -9.31 -11.69 -5.66
N SER A 203 -9.24 -12.96 -6.07
CA SER A 203 -8.69 -14.07 -5.28
C SER A 203 -7.17 -14.01 -5.03
N MET A 204 -6.42 -13.14 -5.74
CA MET A 204 -4.95 -13.11 -5.64
C MET A 204 -4.38 -12.46 -4.37
N GLY A 205 -5.19 -11.81 -3.53
CA GLY A 205 -4.70 -11.35 -2.24
C GLY A 205 -5.73 -11.24 -1.14
N PHE A 206 -5.22 -11.25 0.09
CA PHE A 206 -6.01 -11.35 1.31
C PHE A 206 -6.72 -10.03 1.64
N MET A 207 -6.03 -8.89 1.47
CA MET A 207 -6.49 -7.58 1.95
C MET A 207 -6.62 -6.49 0.89
N GLY A 208 -6.28 -6.76 -0.38
CA GLY A 208 -6.30 -5.76 -1.45
C GLY A 208 -6.87 -6.27 -2.77
N GLU A 209 -7.30 -5.34 -3.60
CA GLU A 209 -7.55 -5.55 -5.04
C GLU A 209 -6.32 -5.09 -5.81
N TYR A 210 -6.07 -5.67 -6.98
CA TYR A 210 -4.84 -5.38 -7.74
C TYR A 210 -5.14 -5.16 -9.21
N ALA A 211 -4.29 -4.37 -9.87
CA ALA A 211 -4.34 -4.20 -11.32
C ALA A 211 -2.92 -4.11 -11.91
N LYS A 212 -2.81 -4.36 -13.21
CA LYS A 212 -1.64 -4.04 -14.01
C LYS A 212 -1.92 -2.77 -14.81
N LEU A 213 -1.02 -1.80 -14.73
CA LEU A 213 -1.09 -0.57 -15.51
C LEU A 213 -0.01 -0.61 -16.58
N LYS A 214 -0.40 -0.42 -17.84
CA LYS A 214 0.52 -0.21 -18.95
C LYS A 214 0.38 1.23 -19.41
N ILE A 215 1.48 1.96 -19.50
CA ILE A 215 1.50 3.33 -20.02
C ILE A 215 2.36 3.34 -21.27
N LEU A 216 1.77 3.80 -22.37
CA LEU A 216 2.45 4.01 -23.64
C LEU A 216 2.87 5.48 -23.75
N VAL A 217 4.17 5.69 -23.94
CA VAL A 217 4.74 7.02 -24.08
C VAL A 217 5.57 7.14 -25.34
N CYS A 218 5.69 8.34 -25.89
CA CYS A 218 6.64 8.67 -26.94
C CYS A 218 7.75 9.55 -26.38
N ARG A 219 9.00 9.08 -26.50
CA ARG A 219 10.20 9.79 -26.10
C ARG A 219 11.25 9.66 -27.20
N PHE A 220 11.87 10.78 -27.58
CA PHE A 220 12.84 10.81 -28.68
C PHE A 220 12.31 10.17 -29.99
N GLN A 221 11.03 10.41 -30.31
CA GLN A 221 10.33 9.82 -31.47
C GLN A 221 10.24 8.28 -31.44
N LYS A 222 10.39 7.66 -30.28
CA LYS A 222 10.24 6.22 -30.07
C LYS A 222 9.14 5.97 -29.05
N GLU A 223 8.29 5.00 -29.38
CA GLU A 223 7.28 4.50 -28.46
C GLU A 223 7.92 3.55 -27.45
N GLU A 224 7.59 3.75 -26.18
CA GLU A 224 8.03 2.94 -25.06
C GLU A 224 6.81 2.56 -24.22
N THR A 225 6.69 1.28 -23.87
CA THR A 225 5.64 0.79 -22.97
C THR A 225 6.24 0.51 -21.60
N HIS A 226 5.71 1.17 -20.57
CA HIS A 226 6.10 0.99 -19.18
C HIS A 226 5.00 0.25 -18.42
N LYS A 227 5.37 -0.73 -17.60
CA LYS A 227 4.43 -1.60 -16.87
C LYS A 227 4.56 -1.40 -15.36
N PHE A 228 3.42 -1.36 -14.69
CA PHE A 228 3.31 -1.09 -13.26
C PHE A 228 2.34 -2.05 -12.61
N PHE A 229 2.56 -2.31 -11.32
CA PHE A 229 1.63 -3.03 -10.46
C PHE A 229 0.89 -2.03 -9.57
N ILE A 230 -0.44 -2.10 -9.58
CA ILE A 230 -1.30 -1.20 -8.83
C ILE A 230 -1.95 -1.98 -7.70
N LYS A 231 -1.70 -1.56 -6.46
CA LYS A 231 -2.41 -2.04 -5.27
C LYS A 231 -3.54 -1.08 -4.97
N LEU A 232 -4.77 -1.52 -5.13
CA LEU A 232 -5.97 -0.72 -4.90
C LEU A 232 -6.36 -0.74 -3.42
N VAL A 233 -6.96 0.35 -2.98
CA VAL A 233 -7.47 0.55 -1.63
C VAL A 233 -9.00 0.54 -1.71
N PRO A 234 -9.67 -0.54 -1.30
CA PRO A 234 -11.13 -0.62 -1.36
C PRO A 234 -11.79 0.43 -0.45
N GLN A 235 -12.42 1.46 -1.02
CA GLN A 235 -12.95 2.61 -0.27
C GLN A 235 -14.18 2.27 0.59
N VAL A 236 -15.05 1.36 0.15
CA VAL A 236 -16.31 1.00 0.86
C VAL A 236 -16.09 0.05 2.04
N ILE A 237 -15.00 -0.72 2.00
CA ILE A 237 -14.72 -1.78 2.97
C ILE A 237 -14.19 -1.20 4.30
N ASP A 238 -13.58 -0.01 4.27
CA ASP A 238 -12.85 0.53 5.41
C ASP A 238 -13.75 1.10 6.53
N GLU A 239 -14.86 1.76 6.17
CA GLU A 239 -15.84 2.25 7.16
C GLU A 239 -16.56 1.09 7.86
N LEU A 240 -16.80 0.00 7.15
CA LEU A 240 -17.51 -1.15 7.70
C LEU A 240 -16.59 -2.14 8.41
N ARG A 241 -15.28 -2.12 8.15
CA ARG A 241 -14.27 -2.93 8.84
C ARG A 241 -13.61 -2.22 10.02
N GLY A 242 -14.02 -1.01 10.40
CA GLY A 242 -13.48 -0.29 11.56
C GLY A 242 -12.17 0.46 11.33
N GLY A 243 -11.86 0.87 10.09
CA GLY A 243 -10.73 1.76 9.76
C GLY A 243 -9.34 1.11 9.70
N TRP A 244 -9.21 -0.19 9.98
CA TRP A 244 -7.93 -0.92 10.00
C TRP A 244 -7.26 -1.00 8.62
N LEU A 245 -8.06 -1.11 7.55
CA LEU A 245 -7.52 -1.23 6.20
C LEU A 245 -6.87 0.09 5.77
N LYS A 246 -7.47 1.24 6.10
CA LYS A 246 -6.86 2.57 5.93
C LYS A 246 -5.52 2.66 6.61
N ILE A 247 -5.45 2.23 7.87
CA ILE A 247 -4.23 2.33 8.68
C ILE A 247 -3.14 1.47 8.04
N SER A 248 -3.47 0.23 7.66
CA SER A 248 -2.55 -0.71 7.00
C SER A 248 -1.97 -0.14 5.70
N VAL A 249 -2.82 0.43 4.85
CA VAL A 249 -2.40 1.09 3.61
C VAL A 249 -1.55 2.33 3.87
N ARG A 250 -1.94 3.16 4.85
CA ARG A 250 -1.17 4.36 5.23
C ARG A 250 0.22 4.01 5.76
N LYS A 251 0.34 2.92 6.53
CA LYS A 251 1.63 2.42 7.02
C LYS A 251 2.54 2.01 5.86
N GLU A 252 2.02 1.24 4.91
CA GLU A 252 2.80 0.82 3.74
C GLU A 252 3.25 2.02 2.89
N ALA A 253 2.33 2.94 2.63
CA ALA A 253 2.60 4.22 1.97
C ALA A 253 3.72 5.04 2.64
N GLU A 254 3.62 5.22 3.97
CA GLU A 254 4.61 5.93 4.77
C GLU A 254 6.00 5.28 4.66
N LEU A 255 6.08 3.94 4.62
CA LEU A 255 7.34 3.23 4.43
C LEU A 255 7.99 3.60 3.10
N TYR A 256 7.24 3.48 2.00
CA TYR A 256 7.79 3.73 0.67
C TYR A 256 8.11 5.20 0.41
N LEU A 257 7.12 6.08 0.62
CA LEU A 257 7.21 7.47 0.17
C LEU A 257 7.89 8.41 1.17
N ARG A 258 8.01 8.00 2.44
CA ARG A 258 8.70 8.82 3.45
C ARG A 258 9.95 8.12 3.96
N PHE A 259 9.87 6.91 4.49
CA PHE A 259 11.04 6.27 5.11
C PHE A 259 12.12 5.88 4.07
N ILE A 260 11.78 5.11 3.03
CA ILE A 260 12.73 4.71 1.97
C ILE A 260 13.24 5.94 1.22
N ALA A 261 12.36 6.89 0.88
CA ALA A 261 12.75 8.15 0.25
C ALA A 261 13.72 8.97 1.13
N LEU A 262 13.49 9.04 2.44
CA LEU A 262 14.41 9.67 3.39
C LEU A 262 15.76 8.96 3.43
N ALA A 263 15.77 7.62 3.50
CA ALA A 263 17.00 6.84 3.51
C ALA A 263 17.87 7.15 2.27
N ARG A 264 17.25 7.23 1.09
CA ARG A 264 17.94 7.62 -0.15
C ARG A 264 18.50 9.04 -0.10
N LYS A 265 17.71 10.00 0.38
CA LYS A 265 18.16 11.40 0.58
C LYS A 265 19.33 11.51 1.57
N LEU A 266 19.43 10.58 2.53
CA LEU A 266 20.55 10.49 3.48
C LEU A 266 21.77 9.75 2.92
N GLY A 267 21.71 9.25 1.67
CA GLY A 267 22.81 8.56 0.99
C GLY A 267 22.74 7.03 1.06
N PHE A 268 21.68 6.45 1.62
CA PHE A 268 21.54 5.01 1.84
C PHE A 268 20.85 4.28 0.67
N GLU A 269 21.08 4.73 -0.57
CA GLU A 269 20.35 4.21 -1.73
C GLU A 269 20.64 2.73 -2.02
N LYS A 270 21.86 2.23 -1.81
CA LYS A 270 22.19 0.83 -2.09
C LYS A 270 21.51 -0.14 -1.11
N VAL A 271 21.55 0.17 0.18
CA VAL A 271 21.00 -0.69 1.24
C VAL A 271 19.47 -0.62 1.31
N SER A 272 18.85 0.50 0.90
CA SER A 272 17.39 0.64 0.87
C SER A 272 16.69 -0.04 -0.32
N LYS A 273 17.42 -0.78 -1.17
CA LYS A 273 16.87 -1.53 -2.33
C LYS A 273 16.50 -2.97 -1.95
N PHE A 274 15.49 -3.14 -1.09
CA PHE A 274 14.96 -4.44 -0.65
C PHE A 274 13.51 -4.72 -1.11
N ALA A 275 12.88 -3.74 -1.75
CA ALA A 275 11.50 -3.78 -2.23
C ALA A 275 11.40 -3.20 -3.65
N PRO A 276 10.31 -3.45 -4.40
CA PRO A 276 10.04 -2.77 -5.67
C PRO A 276 9.91 -1.26 -5.48
N GLU A 277 10.19 -0.48 -6.52
CA GLU A 277 10.00 0.97 -6.47
C GLU A 277 8.51 1.31 -6.37
N CYS A 278 8.17 2.30 -5.54
CA CYS A 278 6.83 2.89 -5.48
C CYS A 278 6.89 4.29 -6.08
N TYR A 279 6.13 4.52 -7.15
CA TYR A 279 6.18 5.77 -7.92
C TYR A 279 5.11 6.78 -7.50
N LEU A 280 3.96 6.31 -7.03
CA LEU A 280 2.86 7.18 -6.63
C LEU A 280 2.01 6.54 -5.53
N GLN A 281 1.55 7.38 -4.60
CA GLN A 281 0.46 7.06 -3.69
C GLN A 281 -0.69 8.03 -3.93
N SER A 282 -1.88 7.46 -4.03
CA SER A 282 -3.17 8.15 -3.95
C SER A 282 -3.89 7.76 -2.66
N GLN A 283 -5.04 8.38 -2.37
CA GLN A 283 -5.95 7.87 -1.34
C GLN A 283 -6.55 6.51 -1.71
N SER A 284 -6.61 6.18 -3.00
CA SER A 284 -7.28 4.99 -3.54
C SER A 284 -6.34 3.90 -4.05
N PHE A 285 -5.03 4.14 -4.18
CA PHE A 285 -4.07 3.14 -4.64
C PHE A 285 -2.60 3.48 -4.33
N LEU A 286 -1.74 2.47 -4.47
CA LEU A 286 -0.28 2.58 -4.60
C LEU A 286 0.16 2.04 -5.95
N ALA A 287 1.08 2.74 -6.62
CA ALA A 287 1.63 2.35 -7.92
C ALA A 287 3.11 1.95 -7.80
N PHE A 288 3.39 0.69 -8.10
CA PHE A 288 4.70 0.07 -7.99
C PHE A 288 5.30 -0.27 -9.35
N GLU A 289 6.62 -0.40 -9.40
CA GLU A 289 7.30 -1.14 -10.46
C GLU A 289 6.70 -2.54 -10.58
N ASP A 290 6.42 -2.99 -11.81
CA ASP A 290 6.00 -4.37 -12.00
C ASP A 290 7.20 -5.32 -11.95
N ALA A 291 7.48 -5.85 -10.77
CA ALA A 291 8.59 -6.78 -10.55
C ALA A 291 8.54 -8.03 -11.46
N ALA A 292 7.35 -8.41 -11.98
CA ALA A 292 7.22 -9.54 -12.90
C ALA A 292 7.93 -9.27 -14.25
N VAL A 293 8.15 -8.01 -14.63
CA VAL A 293 8.93 -7.64 -15.83
C VAL A 293 10.37 -8.15 -15.74
N ASP A 294 10.94 -8.14 -14.53
CA ASP A 294 12.30 -8.62 -14.25
C ASP A 294 12.32 -10.09 -13.81
N ASN A 295 11.23 -10.83 -14.07
CA ASN A 295 11.02 -12.23 -13.70
C ASN A 295 11.03 -12.49 -12.19
N TYR A 296 10.62 -11.51 -11.37
CA TYR A 296 10.33 -11.77 -9.97
C TYR A 296 8.91 -12.31 -9.81
N GLN A 297 8.74 -13.38 -9.04
CA GLN A 297 7.43 -13.95 -8.73
C GLN A 297 7.43 -14.53 -7.32
N SER A 298 6.26 -14.64 -6.68
CA SER A 298 6.16 -15.40 -5.43
C SER A 298 6.32 -16.90 -5.71
N PRO A 299 7.04 -17.66 -4.87
CA PRO A 299 7.25 -19.07 -5.09
C PRO A 299 5.91 -19.82 -4.88
N PRO A 300 5.65 -20.90 -5.63
CA PRO A 300 4.49 -21.75 -5.40
C PRO A 300 4.64 -22.63 -4.13
N LEU A 301 5.79 -22.52 -3.45
CA LEU A 301 6.20 -23.38 -2.34
C LEU A 301 5.70 -22.83 -1.01
N VAL A 302 5.10 -23.70 -0.21
CA VAL A 302 4.76 -23.44 1.19
C VAL A 302 6.00 -23.49 2.08
N ASP A 303 6.98 -24.33 1.72
CA ASP A 303 8.22 -24.52 2.47
C ASP A 303 9.43 -24.01 1.69
N LEU A 304 10.12 -23.04 2.28
CA LEU A 304 11.34 -22.46 1.75
C LEU A 304 12.54 -23.33 2.14
N ASP A 305 13.36 -23.67 1.16
CA ASP A 305 14.65 -24.31 1.41
C ASP A 305 15.70 -23.31 1.93
N TYR A 306 16.88 -23.82 2.28
CA TYR A 306 17.97 -22.99 2.76
C TYR A 306 18.39 -21.88 1.77
N LYS A 307 18.34 -22.11 0.45
CA LYS A 307 18.74 -21.08 -0.54
C LYS A 307 17.74 -19.92 -0.55
N HIS A 308 16.45 -20.22 -0.49
CA HIS A 308 15.41 -19.19 -0.40
C HIS A 308 15.52 -18.40 0.91
N LEU A 309 15.70 -19.11 2.04
CA LEU A 309 15.83 -18.49 3.36
C LEU A 309 17.08 -17.59 3.45
N SER A 310 18.22 -18.03 2.93
CA SER A 310 19.46 -17.24 2.96
C SER A 310 19.29 -15.93 2.17
N ILE A 311 18.65 -15.97 1.00
CA ILE A 311 18.35 -14.76 0.22
C ILE A 311 17.32 -13.87 0.92
N ALA A 312 16.27 -14.44 1.52
CA ALA A 312 15.28 -13.67 2.27
C ALA A 312 15.93 -12.97 3.48
N PHE A 313 16.76 -13.67 4.26
CA PHE A 313 17.49 -13.12 5.39
C PHE A 313 18.43 -11.98 4.97
N LYS A 314 19.08 -12.10 3.80
CA LYS A 314 19.89 -11.03 3.22
C LYS A 314 19.06 -9.77 2.91
N GLU A 315 17.87 -9.91 2.35
CA GLU A 315 17.01 -8.76 2.04
C GLU A 315 16.35 -8.15 3.29
N MET A 316 16.01 -8.97 4.29
CA MET A 316 15.59 -8.48 5.61
C MET A 316 16.72 -7.73 6.31
N ALA A 317 17.96 -8.22 6.21
CA ALA A 317 19.14 -7.51 6.71
C ALA A 317 19.29 -6.12 6.08
N LYS A 318 18.92 -5.94 4.81
CA LYS A 318 18.94 -4.63 4.13
C LYS A 318 17.86 -3.69 4.69
N LEU A 319 16.63 -4.16 4.91
CA LEU A 319 15.59 -3.38 5.60
C LEU A 319 16.01 -2.96 7.01
N HIS A 320 16.52 -3.91 7.80
CA HIS A 320 16.94 -3.66 9.18
C HIS A 320 18.15 -2.72 9.25
N SER A 321 19.14 -2.91 8.38
CA SER A 321 20.31 -2.02 8.28
C SER A 321 19.89 -0.61 7.87
N THR A 322 18.92 -0.47 6.95
CA THR A 322 18.38 0.84 6.56
C THR A 322 17.78 1.56 7.77
N SER A 323 17.06 0.84 8.64
CA SER A 323 16.51 1.39 9.89
C SER A 323 17.61 1.91 10.81
N LEU A 324 18.63 1.08 11.08
CA LEU A 324 19.75 1.42 11.94
C LEU A 324 20.52 2.64 11.41
N LEU A 325 20.80 2.68 10.11
CA LEU A 325 21.54 3.76 9.46
C LEU A 325 20.77 5.09 9.49
N VAL A 326 19.47 5.06 9.19
CA VAL A 326 18.63 6.26 9.24
C VAL A 326 18.57 6.79 10.68
N GLU A 327 18.31 5.93 11.66
CA GLU A 327 18.25 6.34 13.07
C GLU A 327 19.58 6.92 13.55
N HIS A 328 20.69 6.24 13.26
CA HIS A 328 22.04 6.70 13.58
C HIS A 328 22.33 8.06 12.94
N LYS A 329 22.07 8.22 11.64
CA LYS A 329 22.32 9.47 10.90
C LYS A 329 21.47 10.63 11.42
N LEU A 330 20.19 10.39 11.70
CA LEU A 330 19.32 11.41 12.29
C LEU A 330 19.79 11.83 13.68
N ALA A 331 20.25 10.89 14.51
CA ALA A 331 20.84 11.21 15.80
C ALA A 331 22.11 12.07 15.66
N THR A 332 23.00 11.73 14.71
CA THR A 332 24.20 12.53 14.43
C THR A 332 23.85 13.95 13.95
N LEU A 333 22.89 14.09 13.03
CA LEU A 333 22.52 15.38 12.45
C LEU A 333 21.78 16.30 13.43
N THR A 334 20.96 15.73 14.31
CA THR A 334 20.13 16.50 15.26
C THR A 334 20.79 16.68 16.63
N GLY A 335 21.88 15.97 16.90
CA GLY A 335 22.50 15.89 18.23
C GLY A 335 21.60 15.24 19.29
N THR A 336 20.44 14.68 18.92
CA THR A 336 19.49 14.04 19.84
C THR A 336 19.22 12.60 19.44
N LYS A 337 19.41 11.67 20.36
CA LYS A 337 19.02 10.26 20.15
C LYS A 337 17.49 10.13 20.27
N LYS A 338 16.81 10.07 19.12
CA LYS A 338 15.39 9.74 19.00
C LYS A 338 15.26 8.48 18.17
N THR A 339 14.35 7.60 18.59
CA THR A 339 14.05 6.34 17.89
C THR A 339 13.06 6.55 16.75
N LEU A 340 13.07 5.66 15.75
CA LEU A 340 12.23 5.79 14.55
C LEU A 340 10.72 5.86 14.86
N ASP A 341 10.22 5.20 15.91
CA ASP A 341 8.81 5.30 16.34
C ASP A 341 8.38 6.72 16.73
N LYS A 342 9.33 7.62 17.01
CA LYS A 342 9.03 9.05 17.26
C LYS A 342 8.97 9.88 15.99
N TYR A 343 9.66 9.45 14.93
CA TYR A 343 9.61 10.10 13.63
C TYR A 343 8.44 9.59 12.78
N PHE A 344 8.06 8.31 12.96
CA PHE A 344 7.04 7.62 12.18
C PHE A 344 6.04 6.86 13.09
N PRO A 345 5.32 7.54 13.99
CA PRO A 345 4.46 6.89 14.98
C PRO A 345 3.32 6.08 14.36
N GLU A 346 2.60 6.65 13.38
CA GLU A 346 1.51 5.94 12.69
C GLU A 346 2.02 4.72 11.94
N MET A 347 3.11 4.88 11.19
CA MET A 347 3.76 3.81 10.43
C MET A 347 4.17 2.63 11.33
N LEU A 348 4.63 2.88 12.55
CA LEU A 348 5.26 1.86 13.40
C LEU A 348 4.38 1.35 14.55
N THR A 349 3.12 1.78 14.62
CA THR A 349 2.17 1.31 15.63
C THR A 349 1.74 -0.14 15.39
N GLU A 350 1.79 -0.99 16.42
CA GLU A 350 1.31 -2.38 16.37
C GLU A 350 -0.22 -2.42 16.21
N MET A 351 -0.71 -3.24 15.28
CA MET A 351 -2.13 -3.27 14.92
C MET A 351 -2.88 -4.49 15.45
N PHE A 352 -2.24 -5.65 15.56
CA PHE A 352 -2.98 -6.91 15.72
C PHE A 352 -2.82 -7.55 17.08
N ILE A 353 -1.72 -7.26 17.79
CA ILE A 353 -1.49 -7.82 19.11
C ILE A 353 -1.75 -6.74 20.16
N HIS A 354 -2.87 -6.85 20.87
CA HIS A 354 -3.25 -5.99 22.00
C HIS A 354 -3.31 -6.83 23.27
N ASP A 355 -3.83 -6.28 24.37
CA ASP A 355 -3.96 -7.05 25.62
C ASP A 355 -5.03 -8.15 25.51
N SER A 356 -5.09 -9.08 26.47
CA SER A 356 -5.98 -10.26 26.34
C SER A 356 -7.48 -9.94 26.42
N SER A 357 -7.84 -8.70 26.78
CA SER A 357 -9.22 -8.22 26.76
C SER A 357 -9.63 -7.68 25.39
N ASP A 358 -8.67 -7.40 24.50
CA ASP A 358 -8.94 -7.07 23.11
C ASP A 358 -9.65 -8.24 22.40
N PRO A 359 -10.80 -8.00 21.73
CA PRO A 359 -11.59 -9.05 21.10
C PRO A 359 -10.81 -9.88 20.07
N PHE A 360 -9.92 -9.29 19.28
CA PHE A 360 -9.13 -9.99 18.28
C PHE A 360 -8.15 -10.96 18.95
N THR A 361 -7.40 -10.46 19.91
CA THR A 361 -6.42 -11.24 20.68
C THR A 361 -7.10 -12.35 21.49
N ALA A 362 -8.23 -12.06 22.11
CA ALA A 362 -9.02 -13.03 22.87
C ALA A 362 -9.60 -14.13 21.98
N CYS A 363 -10.11 -13.79 20.80
CA CYS A 363 -10.60 -14.75 19.80
C CYS A 363 -9.49 -15.72 19.39
N ASN A 364 -8.35 -15.18 19.01
CA ASN A 364 -7.15 -15.92 18.64
C ASN A 364 -6.71 -16.92 19.71
N LEU A 365 -6.64 -16.50 20.98
CA LEU A 365 -6.26 -17.38 22.09
C LEU A 365 -7.28 -18.51 22.30
N ARG A 366 -8.58 -18.21 22.24
CA ARG A 366 -9.64 -19.23 22.37
C ARG A 366 -9.53 -20.29 21.27
N SER A 367 -9.33 -19.86 20.02
CA SER A 367 -9.17 -20.76 18.87
C SER A 367 -7.99 -21.70 19.07
N MET A 368 -6.81 -21.16 19.42
CA MET A 368 -5.62 -21.97 19.72
C MET A 368 -5.85 -23.00 20.83
N GLN A 369 -6.49 -22.59 21.94
CA GLN A 369 -6.78 -23.50 23.04
C GLN A 369 -7.66 -24.67 22.58
N LYS A 370 -8.70 -24.40 21.80
CA LYS A 370 -9.60 -25.45 21.28
C LYS A 370 -8.91 -26.33 20.24
N GLU A 371 -8.11 -25.76 19.36
CA GLU A 371 -7.35 -26.49 18.34
C GLU A 371 -6.32 -27.45 18.96
N ALA A 372 -5.71 -27.08 20.09
CA ALA A 372 -4.80 -27.97 20.81
C ALA A 372 -5.43 -29.33 21.16
N ALA A 373 -6.74 -29.35 21.42
CA ALA A 373 -7.47 -30.58 21.74
C ALA A 373 -7.57 -31.55 20.55
N ARG A 374 -7.29 -31.11 19.32
CA ARG A 374 -7.24 -31.95 18.12
C ARG A 374 -5.96 -32.80 18.04
N PHE A 375 -4.97 -32.50 18.86
CA PHE A 375 -3.68 -33.22 18.91
C PHE A 375 -3.40 -33.79 20.31
N PRO A 376 -4.29 -34.65 20.85
CA PRO A 376 -4.14 -35.16 22.21
C PRO A 376 -2.85 -35.97 22.40
N GLU A 377 -2.28 -36.54 21.34
CA GLU A 377 -1.06 -37.34 21.39
C GLU A 377 0.22 -36.52 21.63
N ILE A 378 0.16 -35.19 21.49
CA ILE A 378 1.28 -34.28 21.78
C ILE A 378 1.46 -34.12 23.29
N VAL A 379 0.35 -34.09 24.04
CA VAL A 379 0.34 -33.76 25.47
C VAL A 379 0.58 -35.03 26.29
N LYS A 380 1.75 -35.11 26.96
CA LYS A 380 2.19 -36.31 27.68
C LYS A 380 2.35 -36.10 29.17
N ASP A 381 3.00 -35.00 29.54
CA ASP A 381 3.43 -34.69 30.91
C ASP A 381 2.49 -33.73 31.67
N MET A 382 1.31 -33.42 31.11
CA MET A 382 0.26 -32.62 31.77
C MET A 382 -1.13 -32.97 31.22
N SER A 383 -2.20 -32.47 31.85
CA SER A 383 -3.54 -32.62 31.28
C SER A 383 -3.75 -31.69 30.08
N MET A 384 -4.68 -32.02 29.20
CA MET A 384 -5.05 -31.12 28.09
C MET A 384 -5.58 -29.77 28.61
N GLU A 385 -6.35 -29.79 29.70
CA GLU A 385 -6.86 -28.58 30.35
C GLU A 385 -5.71 -27.70 30.87
N GLU A 386 -4.70 -28.31 31.49
CA GLU A 386 -3.50 -27.60 31.94
C GLU A 386 -2.75 -27.00 30.75
N PHE A 387 -2.53 -27.76 29.67
CA PHE A 387 -1.88 -27.25 28.47
C PHE A 387 -2.61 -26.04 27.89
N GLN A 388 -3.94 -26.14 27.73
CA GLN A 388 -4.78 -25.04 27.26
C GLN A 388 -4.67 -23.80 28.16
N ASN A 389 -4.68 -23.97 29.48
CA ASN A 389 -4.51 -22.85 30.41
C ASN A 389 -3.12 -22.22 30.27
N ARG A 390 -2.06 -23.04 30.15
CA ARG A 390 -0.67 -22.59 29.99
C ARG A 390 -0.44 -21.78 28.70
N ILE A 391 -1.15 -22.08 27.61
CA ILE A 391 -1.14 -21.24 26.38
C ILE A 391 -1.52 -19.79 26.72
N LYS A 392 -2.58 -19.60 27.51
CA LYS A 392 -3.08 -18.27 27.88
C LYS A 392 -2.24 -17.60 28.97
N THR A 393 -1.72 -18.33 29.95
CA THR A 393 -1.01 -17.71 31.09
C THR A 393 0.48 -17.49 30.81
N HIS A 394 1.14 -18.42 30.12
CA HIS A 394 2.60 -18.43 29.97
C HIS A 394 3.07 -18.01 28.58
N VAL A 395 2.38 -18.44 27.52
CA VAL A 395 2.79 -18.07 26.15
C VAL A 395 2.34 -16.65 25.85
N TYR A 396 1.10 -16.31 26.18
CA TYR A 396 0.53 -14.99 25.90
C TYR A 396 1.25 -13.80 26.55
N SER A 397 1.71 -13.94 27.79
CA SER A 397 2.47 -12.86 28.46
C SER A 397 3.78 -12.54 27.72
N LYS A 398 4.44 -13.55 27.16
CA LYS A 398 5.64 -13.40 26.32
C LYS A 398 5.28 -12.78 24.95
N ILE A 399 4.16 -13.18 24.33
CA ILE A 399 3.65 -12.60 23.08
C ILE A 399 3.38 -11.09 23.25
N TYR A 400 2.59 -10.71 24.26
CA TYR A 400 2.17 -9.32 24.43
C TYR A 400 3.35 -8.35 24.55
N SER A 401 4.42 -8.77 25.23
CA SER A 401 5.65 -7.97 25.34
C SER A 401 6.53 -8.03 24.10
N GLY A 402 6.62 -9.16 23.41
CA GLY A 402 7.47 -9.36 22.24
C GLY A 402 7.05 -8.58 20.99
N PHE A 403 5.74 -8.33 20.81
CA PHE A 403 5.20 -7.52 19.69
C PHE A 403 5.19 -6.01 19.99
N ARG A 404 5.85 -5.57 21.06
CA ARG A 404 6.03 -4.16 21.41
C ARG A 404 7.49 -3.78 21.24
N LYS A 405 7.74 -2.48 21.09
CA LYS A 405 9.09 -1.92 21.14
C LYS A 405 9.82 -2.41 22.39
N SER A 406 10.94 -3.09 22.20
CA SER A 406 11.79 -3.54 23.29
C SER A 406 12.50 -2.38 23.96
N LYS A 407 12.57 -2.42 25.29
CA LYS A 407 13.43 -1.51 26.08
C LYS A 407 14.83 -2.09 26.31
N LYS A 408 15.02 -3.38 26.03
CA LYS A 408 16.24 -4.15 26.31
C LYS A 408 17.08 -4.35 25.05
N TYR A 409 16.43 -4.67 23.93
CA TYR A 409 17.11 -4.98 22.67
C TYR A 409 16.92 -3.88 21.65
N VAL A 410 17.85 -3.81 20.70
CA VAL A 410 17.79 -2.90 19.55
C VAL A 410 16.55 -3.20 18.72
N ASN A 411 15.82 -2.15 18.35
CA ASN A 411 14.62 -2.25 17.52
C ASN A 411 14.93 -1.72 16.12
N VAL A 412 14.29 -2.32 15.12
CA VAL A 412 14.35 -1.91 13.73
C VAL A 412 12.95 -1.91 13.15
N ILE A 413 12.78 -1.32 11.96
CA ILE A 413 11.55 -1.48 11.21
C ILE A 413 11.53 -2.89 10.64
N CYS A 414 10.61 -3.71 11.10
CA CYS A 414 10.29 -5.01 10.51
C CYS A 414 9.13 -4.83 9.52
N ASN A 415 9.11 -5.60 8.43
CA ASN A 415 7.98 -5.74 7.51
C ASN A 415 6.71 -6.17 8.26
N GLY A 416 6.83 -7.12 9.19
CA GLY A 416 5.76 -7.52 10.09
C GLY A 416 4.68 -8.44 9.49
N ASP A 417 4.75 -8.77 8.20
CA ASP A 417 3.91 -9.77 7.52
C ASP A 417 4.76 -10.73 6.67
N VAL A 418 5.73 -11.39 7.30
CA VAL A 418 6.72 -12.21 6.58
C VAL A 418 6.25 -13.65 6.35
N TRP A 419 6.01 -13.97 5.08
CA TRP A 419 5.74 -15.32 4.59
C TRP A 419 6.03 -15.40 3.08
N TRP A 420 6.08 -16.61 2.52
CA TRP A 420 6.54 -16.83 1.15
C TRP A 420 5.73 -16.09 0.08
N LYS A 421 4.44 -15.81 0.29
CA LYS A 421 3.63 -15.05 -0.69
C LYS A 421 4.00 -13.57 -0.73
N ASN A 422 4.49 -13.01 0.38
CA ASN A 422 4.98 -11.63 0.48
C ASN A 422 6.48 -11.51 0.13
N MET A 423 7.02 -12.50 -0.59
CA MET A 423 8.38 -12.52 -1.09
C MET A 423 8.37 -12.88 -2.57
N MET A 424 8.88 -11.98 -3.40
CA MET A 424 9.03 -12.26 -4.83
C MET A 424 10.48 -12.61 -5.12
N PHE A 425 10.75 -13.83 -5.57
CA PHE A 425 12.10 -14.29 -5.91
C PHE A 425 12.34 -14.16 -7.41
N LYS A 426 13.62 -13.98 -7.77
CA LYS A 426 14.12 -14.10 -9.14
C LYS A 426 14.94 -15.37 -9.26
N TRP A 427 14.80 -16.11 -10.35
CA TRP A 427 15.49 -17.38 -10.55
C TRP A 427 16.49 -17.36 -11.71
N ASP A 428 17.55 -18.16 -11.59
CA ASP A 428 18.44 -18.47 -12.71
C ASP A 428 17.83 -19.53 -13.65
N GLY A 429 18.52 -19.84 -14.75
CA GLY A 429 18.08 -20.87 -15.71
C GLY A 429 17.96 -22.28 -15.11
N ASN A 430 18.56 -22.53 -13.94
CA ASN A 430 18.49 -23.79 -13.21
C ASN A 430 17.42 -23.77 -12.09
N LYS A 431 16.55 -22.75 -12.07
CA LYS A 431 15.52 -22.53 -11.05
C LYS A 431 16.06 -22.32 -9.63
N ASN A 432 17.31 -21.89 -9.47
CA ASN A 432 17.81 -21.45 -8.16
C ASN A 432 17.41 -20.00 -7.91
N PRO A 433 16.95 -19.63 -6.70
CA PRO A 433 16.71 -18.24 -6.38
C PRO A 433 18.04 -17.47 -6.38
N THR A 434 18.02 -16.24 -6.89
CA THR A 434 19.19 -15.36 -7.06
C THR A 434 19.02 -13.99 -6.42
N ALA A 435 17.77 -13.52 -6.31
CA ALA A 435 17.40 -12.28 -5.64
C ALA A 435 15.98 -12.41 -5.08
N CYS A 436 15.62 -11.50 -4.17
CA CYS A 436 14.30 -11.42 -3.58
C CYS A 436 13.89 -9.96 -3.42
N TYR A 437 12.60 -9.69 -3.57
CA TYR A 437 11.96 -8.49 -3.07
C TYR A 437 11.03 -8.84 -1.93
N LEU A 438 11.13 -8.08 -0.84
CA LEU A 438 10.13 -8.04 0.20
C LEU A 438 8.99 -7.14 -0.28
N ILE A 439 7.75 -7.60 -0.14
CA ILE A 439 6.55 -6.84 -0.50
C ILE A 439 5.57 -6.83 0.67
N ASP A 440 4.50 -6.04 0.53
CA ASP A 440 3.40 -5.91 1.49
C ASP A 440 3.84 -5.48 2.90
N PHE A 441 4.08 -4.18 3.07
CA PHE A 441 4.57 -3.61 4.34
C PHE A 441 3.44 -3.06 5.22
N GLN A 442 2.22 -3.55 5.01
CA GLN A 442 1.02 -3.06 5.67
C GLN A 442 1.02 -3.28 7.19
N MET A 443 1.82 -4.24 7.67
CA MET A 443 1.97 -4.59 9.09
C MET A 443 3.31 -4.17 9.69
N CYS A 444 4.00 -3.20 9.08
CA CYS A 444 5.31 -2.78 9.55
C CYS A 444 5.27 -2.29 11.00
N ARG A 445 6.31 -2.61 11.76
CA ARG A 445 6.36 -2.39 13.21
C ARG A 445 7.80 -2.21 13.68
N TYR A 446 7.97 -1.62 14.87
CA TYR A 446 9.28 -1.30 15.43
C TYR A 446 9.62 -2.18 16.63
N VAL A 447 10.36 -3.25 16.37
CA VAL A 447 10.64 -4.37 17.28
C VAL A 447 12.04 -4.93 17.02
N PRO A 448 12.58 -5.82 17.88
CA PRO A 448 13.86 -6.48 17.60
C PRO A 448 13.79 -7.35 16.34
N PRO A 449 14.83 -7.33 15.47
CA PRO A 449 14.82 -8.05 14.19
C PRO A 449 14.71 -9.57 14.35
N ALA A 450 15.14 -10.11 15.50
CA ALA A 450 15.04 -11.53 15.80
C ALA A 450 13.60 -12.04 15.71
N LEU A 451 12.60 -11.24 16.10
CA LEU A 451 11.20 -11.61 15.99
C LEU A 451 10.82 -11.97 14.56
N GLU A 452 11.20 -11.13 13.60
CA GLU A 452 10.83 -11.30 12.20
C GLU A 452 11.52 -12.51 11.56
N LEU A 453 12.82 -12.70 11.86
CA LEU A 453 13.60 -13.85 11.37
C LEU A 453 13.02 -15.18 11.90
N LEU A 454 12.60 -15.19 13.17
CA LEU A 454 11.96 -16.34 13.80
C LEU A 454 10.56 -16.59 13.22
N VAL A 455 9.75 -15.55 13.01
CA VAL A 455 8.42 -15.69 12.40
C VAL A 455 8.53 -16.28 10.99
N LEU A 456 9.42 -15.74 10.15
CA LEU A 456 9.62 -16.25 8.79
C LEU A 456 9.99 -17.74 8.80
N THR A 457 10.96 -18.12 9.62
CA THR A 457 11.44 -19.51 9.68
C THR A 457 10.38 -20.43 10.28
N GLN A 458 9.58 -19.99 11.25
CA GLN A 458 8.49 -20.80 11.78
C GLN A 458 7.37 -21.01 10.74
N VAL A 459 6.94 -19.92 10.08
CA VAL A 459 5.83 -19.95 9.11
C VAL A 459 6.22 -20.72 7.84
N CYS A 460 7.44 -20.55 7.35
CA CYS A 460 7.84 -21.02 6.01
C CYS A 460 8.75 -22.26 6.01
N THR A 461 9.01 -22.92 7.15
CA THR A 461 9.86 -24.13 7.18
C THR A 461 9.37 -25.18 8.17
N ASN A 462 9.57 -26.46 7.85
CA ASN A 462 9.34 -27.56 8.79
C ASN A 462 10.38 -27.57 9.92
N ILE A 463 10.09 -28.33 10.98
CA ILE A 463 10.95 -28.40 12.16
C ILE A 463 12.38 -28.85 11.84
N GLU A 464 12.56 -29.82 10.94
CA GLU A 464 13.88 -30.33 10.55
C GLU A 464 14.74 -29.25 9.89
N THR A 465 14.15 -28.51 8.95
CA THR A 465 14.81 -27.41 8.23
C THR A 465 15.19 -26.30 9.21
N ARG A 466 14.28 -25.92 10.11
CA ARG A 466 14.53 -24.89 11.13
C ARG A 466 15.65 -25.29 12.09
N GLN A 467 15.61 -26.50 12.64
CA GLN A 467 16.66 -26.98 13.54
C GLN A 467 18.03 -27.06 12.87
N LYS A 468 18.06 -27.48 11.60
CA LYS A 468 19.30 -27.63 10.84
C LYS A 468 19.93 -26.29 10.42
N TYR A 469 19.12 -25.33 9.98
CA TYR A 469 19.65 -24.14 9.30
C TYR A 469 19.47 -22.84 10.06
N LEU A 470 18.58 -22.72 11.05
CA LEU A 470 18.34 -21.45 11.75
C LEU A 470 19.63 -20.86 12.37
N PRO A 471 20.50 -21.62 13.09
CA PRO A 471 21.73 -21.05 13.65
C PRO A 471 22.61 -20.42 12.56
N LYS A 472 22.80 -21.15 11.45
CA LYS A 472 23.58 -20.67 10.31
C LYS A 472 22.97 -19.42 9.67
N LEU A 473 21.65 -19.40 9.49
CA LEU A 473 20.93 -18.27 8.92
C LEU A 473 21.04 -17.01 9.80
N LEU A 474 21.01 -17.16 11.14
CA LEU A 474 21.20 -16.05 12.07
C LEU A 474 22.61 -15.44 11.95
N ASP A 475 23.64 -16.29 11.82
CA ASP A 475 25.02 -15.84 11.59
C ASP A 475 25.15 -15.12 10.23
N GLU A 476 24.56 -15.68 9.17
CA GLU A 476 24.53 -15.05 7.83
C GLU A 476 23.84 -13.69 7.86
N TYR A 477 22.68 -13.58 8.53
CA TYR A 477 21.96 -12.33 8.71
C TYR A 477 22.82 -11.29 9.43
N TYR A 478 23.44 -11.64 10.54
CA TYR A 478 24.27 -10.71 11.30
C TYR A 478 25.44 -10.19 10.47
N ASN A 479 26.10 -11.08 9.71
CA ASN A 479 27.18 -10.71 8.79
C ASN A 479 26.69 -9.80 7.65
N HIS A 480 25.48 -10.00 7.14
CA HIS A 480 24.88 -9.09 6.17
C HIS A 480 24.60 -7.71 6.76
N VAL A 481 24.07 -7.63 7.99
CA VAL A 481 23.90 -6.34 8.69
C VAL A 481 25.25 -5.65 8.88
N LYS A 482 26.26 -6.39 9.36
CA LYS A 482 27.62 -5.87 9.52
C LYS A 482 28.17 -5.27 8.24
N THR A 483 28.12 -6.04 7.15
CA THR A 483 28.59 -5.60 5.83
C THR A 483 27.85 -4.35 5.35
N ASN A 484 26.52 -4.31 5.53
CA ASN A 484 25.71 -3.17 5.14
C ASN A 484 26.06 -1.91 5.94
N LEU A 485 26.31 -2.01 7.25
CA LEU A 485 26.68 -0.89 8.12
C LEU A 485 28.10 -0.39 7.84
N GLU A 486 29.06 -1.30 7.68
CA GLU A 486 30.47 -0.98 7.41
C GLU A 486 30.63 -0.25 6.07
N GLN A 487 29.76 -0.53 5.08
CA GLN A 487 29.72 0.20 3.80
C GLN A 487 29.44 1.71 3.97
N TYR A 488 28.91 2.12 5.12
CA TYR A 488 28.62 3.51 5.49
C TYR A 488 29.38 3.95 6.74
N GLU A 489 30.49 3.27 7.07
CA GLU A 489 31.40 3.61 8.18
C GLU A 489 30.72 3.60 9.56
N VAL A 490 29.66 2.80 9.73
CA VAL A 490 29.00 2.61 11.03
C VAL A 490 29.48 1.31 11.67
N ASN A 491 30.01 1.42 12.89
CA ASN A 491 30.46 0.27 13.67
C ASN A 491 29.25 -0.53 14.21
N ILE A 492 29.15 -1.80 13.84
CA ILE A 492 28.04 -2.66 14.27
C ILE A 492 27.97 -2.85 15.78
N GLU A 493 29.10 -2.91 16.49
CA GLU A 493 29.13 -3.12 17.95
C GLU A 493 28.54 -1.93 18.72
N GLU A 494 28.42 -0.76 18.09
CA GLU A 494 27.83 0.42 18.72
C GLU A 494 26.30 0.48 18.55
N VAL A 495 25.77 -0.12 17.48
CA VAL A 495 24.36 0.02 17.09
C VAL A 495 23.58 -1.29 17.14
N PHE A 496 24.25 -2.44 17.00
CA PHE A 496 23.63 -3.76 16.96
C PHE A 496 24.61 -4.87 17.43
N PRO A 497 24.93 -4.93 18.74
CA PRO A 497 25.86 -5.93 19.29
C PRO A 497 25.36 -7.37 19.09
N TYR A 498 26.27 -8.30 18.79
CA TYR A 498 25.92 -9.70 18.52
C TYR A 498 25.25 -10.40 19.71
N ASN A 499 25.77 -10.18 20.92
CA ASN A 499 25.27 -10.84 22.12
C ASN A 499 23.82 -10.41 22.44
N ASP A 500 23.49 -9.13 22.21
CA ASP A 500 22.13 -8.62 22.37
C ASP A 500 21.19 -9.24 21.33
N PHE A 501 21.64 -9.35 20.08
CA PHE A 501 20.89 -10.00 19.01
C PHE A 501 20.57 -11.45 19.37
N ILE A 502 21.57 -12.28 19.69
CA ILE A 502 21.34 -13.69 20.02
C ILE A 502 20.49 -13.85 21.28
N SER A 503 20.70 -13.02 22.31
CA SER A 503 19.85 -13.04 23.51
C SER A 503 18.38 -12.76 23.19
N SER A 504 18.12 -11.86 22.22
CA SER A 504 16.76 -11.57 21.77
C SER A 504 16.11 -12.74 21.01
N VAL A 505 16.88 -13.57 20.32
CA VAL A 505 16.38 -14.76 19.61
C VAL A 505 15.75 -15.74 20.59
N ASP A 506 16.44 -16.04 21.69
CA ASP A 506 15.92 -16.98 22.70
C ASP A 506 14.66 -16.45 23.40
N GLU A 507 14.64 -15.15 23.72
CA GLU A 507 13.52 -14.49 24.41
C GLU A 507 12.26 -14.39 23.52
N LEU A 508 12.43 -14.22 22.21
CA LEU A 508 11.34 -13.98 21.26
C LEU A 508 10.83 -15.24 20.56
N LYS A 509 11.49 -16.40 20.73
CA LYS A 509 11.04 -17.68 20.15
C LYS A 509 9.56 -18.02 20.44
N PRO A 510 9.01 -17.79 21.65
CA PRO A 510 7.59 -18.05 21.91
C PRO A 510 6.64 -17.23 21.03
N CYS A 511 7.04 -16.01 20.67
CA CYS A 511 6.23 -15.12 19.82
C CYS A 511 6.10 -15.67 18.40
N ALA A 512 7.18 -16.25 17.84
CA ALA A 512 7.16 -16.83 16.50
C ALA A 512 6.30 -18.09 16.42
N VAL A 513 6.39 -18.97 17.43
CA VAL A 513 5.52 -20.17 17.51
C VAL A 513 4.06 -19.76 17.55
N TYR A 514 3.70 -18.78 18.38
CA TYR A 514 2.34 -18.25 18.43
C TYR A 514 1.83 -17.73 17.08
N ILE A 515 2.60 -16.86 16.42
CA ILE A 515 2.19 -16.30 15.13
C ILE A 515 2.01 -17.40 14.09
N ALA A 516 2.90 -18.39 14.05
CA ALA A 516 2.73 -19.50 13.13
C ALA A 516 1.45 -20.28 13.42
N THR A 517 1.20 -20.66 14.67
CA THR A 517 -0.02 -21.39 15.05
C THR A 517 -1.28 -20.59 14.68
N GLN A 518 -1.31 -19.29 14.97
CA GLN A 518 -2.42 -18.40 14.64
C GLN A 518 -2.63 -18.26 13.12
N ASN A 519 -1.55 -18.05 12.36
CA ASN A 519 -1.66 -17.72 10.94
C ASN A 519 -1.95 -18.94 10.08
N ARG A 520 -1.78 -20.18 10.56
CA ARG A 520 -2.08 -21.38 9.74
C ARG A 520 -3.50 -21.35 9.18
N SER A 521 -4.52 -21.16 10.01
CA SER A 521 -5.90 -21.09 9.50
C SER A 521 -6.12 -19.95 8.52
N VAL A 522 -5.50 -18.79 8.77
CA VAL A 522 -5.64 -17.60 7.92
C VAL A 522 -5.00 -17.81 6.55
N ILE A 523 -3.83 -18.43 6.50
CA ILE A 523 -3.05 -18.68 5.27
C ILE A 523 -3.80 -19.60 4.29
N PHE A 524 -4.61 -20.52 4.80
CA PHE A 524 -5.31 -21.55 4.01
C PHE A 524 -6.82 -21.29 3.86
N ILE A 525 -7.30 -20.07 4.10
CA ILE A 525 -8.70 -19.70 3.88
C ILE A 525 -9.10 -19.97 2.42
N PRO A 526 -10.23 -20.66 2.14
CA PRO A 526 -10.69 -20.88 0.78
C PRO A 526 -11.06 -19.56 0.10
N SER A 527 -10.77 -19.42 -1.20
CA SER A 527 -11.02 -18.18 -1.95
C SER A 527 -12.48 -17.71 -1.84
N GLU A 528 -13.44 -18.62 -1.88
CA GLU A 528 -14.87 -18.32 -1.74
C GLU A 528 -15.21 -17.66 -0.40
N ARG A 529 -14.54 -18.08 0.68
CA ARG A 529 -14.70 -17.51 2.02
C ARG A 529 -14.04 -16.15 2.12
N LEU A 530 -12.85 -16.02 1.53
CA LEU A 530 -12.14 -14.75 1.45
C LEU A 530 -12.96 -13.69 0.71
N GLU A 531 -13.58 -14.04 -0.42
CA GLU A 531 -14.46 -13.13 -1.16
C GLU A 531 -15.69 -12.73 -0.34
N LYS A 532 -16.32 -13.67 0.38
CA LYS A 532 -17.42 -13.33 1.31
C LYS A 532 -17.00 -12.38 2.41
N MET A 533 -15.82 -12.56 2.99
CA MET A 533 -15.26 -11.66 4.00
C MET A 533 -14.94 -10.28 3.41
N LYS A 534 -14.55 -10.19 2.13
CA LYS A 534 -14.39 -8.92 1.40
C LYS A 534 -15.70 -8.20 1.17
N SER A 535 -16.76 -8.93 0.83
CA SER A 535 -18.07 -8.34 0.57
C SER A 535 -18.92 -8.08 1.82
N SER A 536 -18.65 -8.76 2.94
CA SER A 536 -19.44 -8.67 4.17
C SER A 536 -18.57 -8.23 5.37
N PRO A 537 -18.79 -7.01 5.88
CA PRO A 537 -18.06 -6.50 7.04
C PRO A 537 -18.44 -7.19 8.35
N GLU A 538 -19.70 -7.56 8.51
CA GLU A 538 -20.18 -8.35 9.64
C GLU A 538 -19.45 -9.70 9.70
N GLU A 539 -19.32 -10.35 8.54
CA GLU A 539 -18.60 -11.63 8.44
C GLU A 539 -17.11 -11.48 8.76
N ALA A 540 -16.49 -10.39 8.28
CA ALA A 540 -15.11 -10.07 8.61
C ALA A 540 -14.93 -9.80 10.11
N LEU A 541 -15.80 -8.98 10.72
CA LEU A 541 -15.74 -8.68 12.14
C LEU A 541 -15.94 -9.94 12.99
N HIS A 542 -16.91 -10.78 12.63
CA HIS A 542 -17.18 -12.05 13.28
C HIS A 542 -15.96 -12.97 13.22
N PHE A 543 -15.37 -13.13 12.04
CA PHE A 543 -14.13 -13.89 11.83
C PHE A 543 -12.99 -13.37 12.72
N TYR A 544 -12.81 -12.06 12.82
CA TYR A 544 -11.65 -11.48 13.50
C TYR A 544 -11.79 -11.42 15.03
N THR A 545 -13.02 -11.34 15.56
CA THR A 545 -13.25 -10.99 16.97
C THR A 545 -14.12 -11.97 17.76
N VAL A 546 -14.87 -12.84 17.08
CA VAL A 546 -15.84 -13.73 17.73
C VAL A 546 -15.33 -15.16 17.77
N GLU A 547 -15.31 -15.85 16.61
CA GLU A 547 -14.96 -17.26 16.50
C GLU A 547 -14.36 -17.59 15.12
N LYS A 548 -13.38 -18.51 15.10
CA LYS A 548 -12.69 -19.00 13.89
C LYS A 548 -12.78 -20.51 13.69
N GLU A 549 -13.46 -21.23 14.57
CA GLU A 549 -13.43 -22.70 14.60
C GLU A 549 -14.02 -23.34 13.35
N TYR A 550 -15.12 -22.80 12.85
CA TYR A 550 -15.78 -23.30 11.64
C TYR A 550 -14.83 -23.33 10.42
N LEU A 551 -13.84 -22.43 10.34
CA LEU A 551 -12.86 -22.42 9.25
C LEU A 551 -11.97 -23.63 9.32
N TYR A 552 -11.51 -24.01 10.51
CA TYR A 552 -10.66 -25.17 10.66
C TYR A 552 -11.35 -26.42 10.17
N ASP A 553 -12.67 -26.54 10.35
CA ASP A 553 -13.43 -27.67 9.80
C ASP A 553 -13.52 -27.61 8.27
N GLU A 554 -13.71 -26.42 7.69
CA GLU A 554 -13.74 -26.21 6.24
C GLU A 554 -12.39 -26.47 5.56
N VAL A 555 -11.29 -26.05 6.20
CA VAL A 555 -9.93 -26.11 5.64
C VAL A 555 -9.12 -27.30 6.13
N TRP A 556 -9.63 -28.10 7.07
CA TRP A 556 -8.89 -29.18 7.73
C TRP A 556 -8.15 -30.08 6.74
N ASN A 557 -8.84 -30.48 5.68
CA ASN A 557 -8.33 -31.39 4.66
C ASN A 557 -7.41 -30.72 3.63
N GLN A 558 -7.38 -29.38 3.60
CA GLN A 558 -6.56 -28.58 2.67
C GLN A 558 -5.25 -28.13 3.33
N MET A 559 -5.20 -28.08 4.65
CA MET A 559 -4.02 -27.67 5.39
C MET A 559 -2.96 -28.78 5.45
N PRO A 560 -1.67 -28.44 5.43
CA PRO A 560 -0.62 -29.40 5.74
C PRO A 560 -0.65 -29.72 7.25
N LEU A 561 -1.51 -30.66 7.65
CA LEU A 561 -1.79 -30.99 9.06
C LEU A 561 -0.54 -31.29 9.89
N HIS A 562 0.48 -31.89 9.26
CA HIS A 562 1.77 -32.13 9.90
C HIS A 562 2.44 -30.83 10.39
N ARG A 563 2.27 -29.70 9.69
CA ARG A 563 2.82 -28.39 10.07
C ARG A 563 2.08 -27.80 11.27
N ILE A 564 0.75 -27.88 11.28
CA ILE A 564 -0.06 -27.44 12.42
C ILE A 564 0.32 -28.26 13.65
N ARG A 565 0.46 -29.58 13.48
CA ARG A 565 0.89 -30.49 14.54
C ARG A 565 2.28 -30.13 15.08
N GLU A 566 3.24 -29.82 14.21
CA GLU A 566 4.58 -29.33 14.60
C GLU A 566 4.49 -28.03 15.42
N ASP A 567 3.66 -27.08 14.99
CA ASP A 567 3.49 -25.81 15.69
C ASP A 567 2.92 -26.03 17.12
N PHE A 568 1.90 -26.90 17.27
CA PHE A 568 1.38 -27.27 18.59
C PHE A 568 2.38 -28.09 19.43
N GLN A 569 3.24 -28.88 18.79
CA GLN A 569 4.30 -29.61 19.47
C GLN A 569 5.35 -28.66 20.06
N GLU A 570 5.76 -27.64 19.32
CA GLU A 570 6.67 -26.61 19.84
C GLU A 570 6.00 -25.74 20.90
N LEU A 571 4.72 -25.41 20.73
CA LEU A 571 3.94 -24.70 21.74
C LEU A 571 3.86 -25.49 23.05
N TYR A 572 3.66 -26.81 22.96
CA TYR A 572 3.68 -27.71 24.11
C TYR A 572 5.03 -27.70 24.83
N TRP A 573 6.15 -27.79 24.08
CA TRP A 573 7.48 -27.69 24.69
C TRP A 573 7.75 -26.35 25.37
N LEU A 574 7.19 -25.26 24.86
CA LEU A 574 7.27 -23.96 25.52
C LEU A 574 6.49 -23.95 26.84
N CYS A 575 5.35 -24.63 26.91
CA CYS A 575 4.57 -24.78 28.14
C CYS A 575 5.23 -25.68 29.19
N LEU A 576 6.23 -26.51 28.81
CA LEU A 576 7.00 -27.37 29.73
C LEU A 576 8.22 -26.69 30.36
N LYS A 577 8.76 -25.64 29.74
CA LYS A 577 10.06 -25.04 30.10
C LYS A 577 10.03 -24.13 31.33
N ASP A 578 8.88 -24.02 31.99
CA ASP A 578 8.64 -23.26 33.22
C ASP A 578 7.75 -24.11 34.15
#